data_AF-A0A285BG37-F1
#
_entry.id   AF-A0A285BG37-F1
#
_cell.length_a   1.000
_cell.length_b   1.000
_cell.length_c   1.000
_cell.angle_alpha   90.00
_cell.angle_beta   90.00
_cell.angle_gamma   90.00
#
_symmetry.space_group_name_H-M   'P 1'
#
loop_
_entity.id
_entity.type
_entity.pdbx_description
1 polymer ?
#
loop_
_entity_poly.entity_id
_entity_poly.type
_entity_poly.pdbx_seq_one_letter_code
_entity_poly.pdbx_strand_id
1 'polypeptide(L)'
;MAKYTFRTKVDDKELDEILSSLQGTERADFIRNALYFYVKNKDIINNLYNDIADIKKILNEIKRTGVNVKEDLKEPEKDISDSNDILNEMVNSFLNL
;
A
#
# COMPACT_ATOMS: atom_id res chain seq x y z
N MET A 1 15.72 11.47 -27.38
CA MET A 1 15.28 11.17 -26.00
C MET A 1 14.09 12.06 -25.70
N ALA A 2 12.97 11.50 -25.23
CA ALA A 2 11.81 12.33 -24.85
C ALA A 2 12.09 13.01 -23.51
N LYS A 3 11.79 14.32 -23.39
CA LYS A 3 11.96 15.09 -22.16
C LYS A 3 10.59 15.54 -21.67
N TYR A 4 10.26 15.18 -20.44
CA TYR A 4 9.04 15.59 -19.76
C TYR A 4 9.41 16.42 -18.53
N THR A 5 8.57 17.40 -18.19
CA THR A 5 8.74 18.24 -17.00
C THR A 5 7.63 17.97 -16.01
N PHE A 6 8.00 17.83 -14.74
CA PHE A 6 7.07 17.68 -13.62
C PHE A 6 7.02 18.99 -12.84
N ARG A 7 5.81 19.46 -12.48
CA ARG A 7 5.59 20.65 -11.66
C ARG A 7 4.62 20.29 -10.53
N THR A 8 4.99 20.60 -9.30
CA THR A 8 4.13 20.49 -8.13
C THR A 8 3.16 21.66 -8.06
N LYS A 9 2.04 21.44 -7.37
CA LYS A 9 1.05 22.47 -7.03
C LYS A 9 1.31 23.00 -5.61
N VAL A 10 0.69 24.14 -5.29
CA VAL A 10 0.83 24.80 -3.97
C VAL A 10 0.43 23.89 -2.80
N ASP A 11 -0.50 22.96 -3.04
CA ASP A 11 -1.01 22.06 -2.00
C ASP A 11 -0.22 20.74 -1.90
N ASP A 12 0.76 20.50 -2.78
CA ASP A 12 1.56 19.27 -2.84
C ASP A 12 2.68 19.26 -1.79
N LYS A 13 2.40 19.70 -0.57
CA LYS A 13 3.40 19.92 0.50
C LYS A 13 4.24 18.67 0.79
N GLU A 14 3.59 17.50 0.84
CA GLU A 14 4.26 16.23 1.09
C GLU A 14 5.19 15.84 -0.07
N LEU A 15 4.78 16.09 -1.32
CA LEU A 15 5.64 15.84 -2.48
C LEU A 15 6.82 16.81 -2.51
N ASP A 16 6.58 18.09 -2.20
CA ASP A 16 7.65 19.08 -2.12
C ASP A 16 8.69 18.72 -1.06
N GLU A 17 8.26 18.25 0.12
CA GLU A 17 9.14 17.78 1.18
C GLU A 17 10.01 16.60 0.72
N ILE A 18 9.39 15.56 0.14
CA ILE A 18 10.11 14.39 -0.37
C ILE A 18 11.07 14.79 -1.48
N LEU A 19 10.61 15.52 -2.49
CA LEU A 19 11.43 15.86 -3.66
C LEU A 19 12.56 16.84 -3.31
N SER A 20 12.38 17.71 -2.31
CA SER A 20 13.42 18.61 -1.83
C SER A 20 14.54 17.86 -1.13
N SER A 21 14.25 16.74 -0.47
CA SER A 21 15.25 15.90 0.20
C SER A 21 16.20 15.17 -0.77
N LEU A 22 15.70 14.79 -1.96
CA LEU A 22 16.44 14.06 -2.97
C LEU A 22 17.39 14.96 -3.76
N GLN A 23 18.51 14.46 -4.28
CA GLN A 23 19.48 15.27 -5.04
C GLN A 23 19.80 14.70 -6.43
N GLY A 24 20.17 15.58 -7.37
CA GLY A 24 20.63 15.18 -8.70
C GLY A 24 19.63 14.28 -9.45
N THR A 25 20.09 13.09 -9.85
CA THR A 25 19.30 12.11 -10.61
C THR A 25 18.28 11.36 -9.77
N GLU A 26 18.42 11.32 -8.44
CA GLU A 26 17.53 10.60 -7.54
C GLU A 26 16.08 11.08 -7.66
N ARG A 27 15.87 12.39 -7.84
CA ARG A 27 14.54 12.97 -8.09
C ARG A 27 13.90 12.37 -9.35
N ALA A 28 14.67 12.27 -10.44
CA ALA A 28 14.16 11.75 -11.70
C ALA A 28 13.86 10.25 -11.61
N ASP A 29 14.71 9.50 -10.90
CA ASP A 29 14.52 8.06 -10.69
C ASP A 29 13.35 7.77 -9.77
N PHE A 30 13.19 8.55 -8.69
CA PHE A 30 12.03 8.48 -7.80
C PHE A 30 10.72 8.71 -8.57
N ILE A 31 10.64 9.81 -9.34
CA ILE A 31 9.45 10.12 -10.15
C ILE A 31 9.17 8.99 -11.15
N ARG A 32 10.22 8.46 -11.81
CA ARG A 32 10.07 7.35 -12.76
C ARG A 32 9.53 6.10 -12.08
N ASN A 33 10.08 5.73 -10.93
CA ASN A 33 9.67 4.55 -10.17
C ASN A 33 8.24 4.69 -9.63
N ALA A 34 7.87 5.87 -9.13
CA ALA A 34 6.51 6.16 -8.67
C ALA A 34 5.49 6.02 -9.82
N LEU A 35 5.81 6.55 -11.01
CA LEU A 35 4.96 6.40 -12.20
C LEU A 35 4.84 4.94 -12.62
N TYR A 36 5.94 4.18 -12.64
CA TYR A 36 5.88 2.75 -12.95
C TYR A 36 5.04 1.97 -11.94
N PHE A 37 5.19 2.27 -10.65
CA PHE A 37 4.38 1.66 -9.60
C PHE A 37 2.89 1.94 -9.82
N TYR A 38 2.51 3.20 -10.08
CA TYR A 38 1.12 3.56 -10.35
C TYR A 38 0.57 2.82 -11.58
N VAL A 39 1.29 2.86 -12.71
CA VAL A 39 0.84 2.22 -13.96
C VAL A 39 0.67 0.71 -13.77
N LYS A 40 1.59 0.06 -13.06
CA LYS A 40 1.56 -1.39 -12.84
C LYS A 40 0.45 -1.83 -11.88
N ASN A 41 0.14 -1.03 -10.87
CA ASN A 41 -0.66 -1.50 -9.73
C ASN A 41 -2.03 -0.82 -9.59
N LYS A 42 -2.32 0.28 -10.30
CA LYS A 42 -3.58 1.04 -10.14
C LYS A 42 -4.85 0.16 -10.21
N ASP A 43 -4.90 -0.79 -11.14
CA ASP A 43 -6.09 -1.60 -11.37
C ASP A 43 -6.26 -2.65 -10.27
N ILE A 44 -5.14 -3.23 -9.82
CA ILE A 44 -5.12 -4.17 -8.69
C ILE A 44 -5.56 -3.46 -7.41
N ILE A 45 -5.02 -2.28 -7.14
CA ILE A 45 -5.39 -1.47 -5.97
C ILE A 45 -6.88 -1.12 -6.00
N ASN A 46 -7.41 -0.71 -7.15
CA ASN A 46 -8.84 -0.41 -7.31
C ASN A 46 -9.71 -1.64 -7.06
N ASN A 47 -9.33 -2.81 -7.58
CA ASN A 47 -10.06 -4.05 -7.33
C ASN A 47 -10.06 -4.41 -5.84
N LEU A 48 -8.92 -4.30 -5.16
CA LEU A 48 -8.85 -4.53 -3.72
C LEU A 48 -9.76 -3.58 -2.93
N TYR A 49 -9.82 -2.30 -3.31
CA TYR A 49 -10.74 -1.36 -2.68
C TYR A 49 -12.20 -1.74 -2.87
N ASN A 50 -12.58 -2.20 -4.05
CA ASN A 50 -13.93 -2.67 -4.35
C ASN A 50 -14.26 -3.94 -3.54
N ASP A 51 -13.36 -4.92 -3.53
CA ASP A 51 -13.52 -6.16 -2.78
C ASP A 51 -13.70 -5.88 -1.27
N ILE A 52 -12.90 -4.96 -0.70
CA ILE A 52 -13.05 -4.53 0.69
C ILE A 52 -14.41 -3.88 0.94
N ALA A 53 -14.89 -3.05 0.01
CA ALA A 53 -16.20 -2.42 0.13
C ALA A 53 -17.33 -3.45 0.10
N ASP A 54 -17.23 -4.44 -0.78
CA ASP A 54 -18.20 -5.53 -0.90
C ASP A 54 -18.20 -6.44 0.34
N ILE A 55 -17.02 -6.80 0.86
CA ILE A 55 -16.89 -7.54 2.12
C ILE A 55 -17.56 -6.78 3.26
N LYS A 56 -17.31 -5.47 3.39
CA LYS A 56 -17.96 -4.63 4.42
C LYS A 56 -19.47 -4.63 4.28
N LYS A 57 -20.00 -4.62 3.05
CA LYS A 57 -21.44 -4.70 2.80
C LYS A 57 -22.02 -6.04 3.23
N ILE A 58 -21.39 -7.14 2.84
CA ILE A 58 -21.79 -8.51 3.23
C ILE A 58 -21.77 -8.66 4.75
N LEU A 59 -20.72 -8.19 5.43
CA LEU A 59 -20.64 -8.22 6.89
C LEU A 59 -21.80 -7.47 7.56
N ASN A 60 -22.17 -6.31 7.02
CA ASN A 60 -23.31 -5.54 7.53
C ASN A 60 -24.65 -6.26 7.28
N GLU A 61 -24.80 -6.95 6.15
CA GLU A 61 -25.98 -7.76 5.86
C GLU A 61 -26.08 -8.97 6.81
N ILE A 62 -24.98 -9.67 7.08
CA ILE A 62 -24.91 -10.77 8.06
C ILE A 62 -25.28 -10.28 9.47
N LYS A 63 -24.74 -9.12 9.90
CA LYS A 63 -25.10 -8.51 11.19
C LYS A 63 -26.59 -8.19 11.30
N ARG A 64 -27.25 -7.85 10.18
CA ARG A 64 -28.69 -7.53 10.12
C ARG A 64 -29.60 -8.75 10.11
N THR A 65 -29.15 -9.88 9.57
CA THR A 65 -29.96 -11.12 9.51
C THR A 65 -30.07 -11.86 10.84
N GLY A 66 -29.55 -11.28 11.94
CA GLY A 66 -29.66 -11.86 13.29
C GLY A 66 -28.72 -13.05 13.52
N VAL A 67 -27.85 -13.36 12.55
CA VAL A 67 -26.70 -14.23 12.79
C VAL A 67 -25.73 -13.41 13.64
N ASN A 68 -25.82 -13.61 14.97
CA ASN A 68 -24.76 -13.21 15.89
C ASN A 68 -23.51 -14.02 15.53
N VAL A 69 -22.76 -13.55 14.55
CA VAL A 69 -21.34 -13.86 14.47
C VAL A 69 -20.77 -13.21 15.72
N LYS A 70 -20.60 -14.00 16.78
CA LYS A 70 -19.70 -13.60 17.86
C LYS A 70 -18.39 -13.32 17.16
N GLU A 71 -18.02 -12.06 17.07
CA GLU A 71 -16.66 -11.66 16.80
C GLU A 71 -15.85 -12.18 17.99
N ASP A 72 -15.51 -13.47 17.96
CA ASP A 72 -14.27 -13.97 18.56
C ASP A 72 -13.14 -13.45 17.67
N LEU A 73 -13.09 -12.14 17.49
CA LEU A 73 -11.82 -11.44 17.42
C LEU A 73 -11.27 -11.58 18.83
N LYS A 74 -10.75 -12.78 19.15
CA LYS A 74 -9.61 -12.82 20.03
C LYS A 74 -8.67 -11.81 19.41
N GLU A 75 -8.46 -10.69 20.09
CA GLU A 75 -7.25 -9.92 19.88
C GLU A 75 -6.16 -10.97 19.75
N PRO A 76 -5.39 -11.00 18.65
CA PRO A 76 -4.23 -11.85 18.65
C PRO A 76 -3.39 -11.34 19.83
N GLU A 77 -3.43 -12.07 20.94
CA GLU A 77 -2.27 -12.24 21.81
C GLU A 77 -1.20 -12.84 20.90
N LYS A 78 -0.60 -11.99 20.07
CA LYS A 78 0.61 -12.31 19.33
C LYS A 78 1.74 -11.68 20.10
N ASP A 79 2.29 -12.54 20.95
CA ASP A 79 3.72 -12.72 21.11
C ASP A 79 4.48 -12.21 19.86
N ILE A 80 5.35 -11.23 20.09
CA ILE A 80 5.97 -10.38 19.06
C ILE A 80 7.11 -11.14 18.33
N SER A 81 7.35 -12.41 18.63
CA SER A 81 8.49 -13.17 18.08
C SER A 81 8.35 -13.52 16.59
N ASP A 82 7.18 -13.92 16.12
CA ASP A 82 7.07 -14.61 14.82
C ASP A 82 6.97 -13.68 13.59
N SER A 83 6.65 -12.39 13.79
CA SER A 83 6.47 -11.46 12.66
C SER A 83 7.80 -11.02 12.05
N ASN A 84 8.88 -11.01 12.83
CA ASN A 84 10.20 -10.66 12.32
C ASN A 84 10.81 -11.79 11.48
N ASP A 85 10.52 -13.04 11.82
CA ASP A 85 11.04 -14.19 11.08
C ASP A 85 10.42 -14.28 9.68
N ILE A 86 9.11 -14.04 9.57
CA ILE A 86 8.41 -13.99 8.27
C ILE A 86 8.93 -12.82 7.42
N LEU A 87 9.13 -11.64 8.01
CA LEU A 87 9.69 -10.49 7.28
C LEU A 87 11.13 -10.75 6.82
N ASN A 88 11.96 -11.37 7.67
CA ASN A 88 13.33 -11.72 7.32
C ASN A 88 13.40 -12.79 6.23
N GLU A 89 12.50 -13.78 6.25
CA GLU A 89 12.41 -14.81 5.22
C GLU A 89 11.97 -14.23 3.86
N MET A 90 11.02 -13.29 3.87
CA MET A 90 10.60 -12.56 2.66
C MET A 90 11.73 -11.69 2.10
N VAL A 91 12.48 -10.98 2.95
CA VAL A 91 13.62 -10.14 2.53
C VAL A 91 14.75 -11.01 1.97
N ASN A 92 15.07 -12.13 2.61
CA ASN A 92 16.13 -13.04 2.16
C ASN A 92 15.76 -13.76 0.86
N SER A 93 14.48 -14.06 0.63
CA SER A 93 14.02 -14.60 -0.65
C SER A 93 14.12 -13.58 -1.78
N PHE A 94 14.05 -12.28 -1.47
CA PHE A 94 14.14 -11.20 -2.46
C PHE A 94 15.58 -10.86 -2.84
N LEU A 95 16.53 -10.97 -1.90
CA LEU A 95 17.95 -10.67 -2.11
C LEU A 95 18.73 -11.80 -2.80
N ASN A 96 18.16 -13.01 -2.85
CA ASN A 96 18.77 -14.19 -3.48
C ASN A 96 18.21 -14.50 -4.89
N LEU A 97 17.50 -13.54 -5.50
CA LEU A 97 17.09 -13.52 -6.92
C LEU A 97 17.96 -12.55 -7.70
#